data_AF-A0A1B6MM51-F1
#
_entry.id   AF-A0A1B6MM51-F1
#
_cell.length_a   1.000
_cell.length_b   1.000
_cell.length_c   1.000
_cell.angle_alpha   90.00
_cell.angle_beta   90.00
_cell.angle_gamma   90.00
#
_symmetry.space_group_name_H-M   'P 1'
#
loop_
_entity.id
_entity.type
_entity.pdbx_description
1 polymer ?
#
loop_
_entity_poly.entity_id
_entity_poly.type
_entity_poly.pdbx_seq_one_letter_code
_entity_poly.pdbx_strand_id
1 'polypeptide(L)'
;KHAARKFRSDIFLILETVGAQLTIRGGSESVALFSLPEYLEIDMYKKVILQIVLPPLDSDTNIVKTYKIAPRAQNALAYVNAGFRFNVDRKNGFKVMKQ
;
A
#
# COMPACT_ATOMS: atom_id res chain seq x y z
N LYS A 1 -7.04 1.27 13.59
CA LYS A 1 -7.72 1.94 12.45
C LYS A 1 -9.26 1.89 12.58
N HIS A 2 -9.87 0.78 12.98
CA HIS A 2 -11.33 0.71 13.21
C HIS A 2 -11.77 1.59 14.40
N ALA A 3 -10.89 1.77 15.40
CA ALA A 3 -11.06 2.77 16.47
C ALA A 3 -10.62 4.21 16.09
N ALA A 4 -9.87 4.38 14.99
CA ALA A 4 -9.35 5.68 14.53
C ALA A 4 -8.93 5.61 13.05
N ARG A 5 -9.86 5.90 12.12
CA ARG A 5 -9.60 5.87 10.66
C ARG A 5 -8.60 6.93 10.20
N LYS A 6 -8.29 7.91 11.07
CA LYS A 6 -7.33 9.00 10.82
C LYS A 6 -5.87 8.62 11.12
N PHE A 7 -5.60 7.37 11.53
CA PHE A 7 -4.23 6.93 11.81
C PHE A 7 -3.38 6.94 10.53
N ARG A 8 -2.36 7.79 10.50
CA ARG A 8 -1.42 7.92 9.38
C ARG A 8 -0.33 6.85 9.49
N SER A 9 -0.49 5.75 8.78
CA SER A 9 0.55 4.72 8.65
C SER A 9 1.33 4.91 7.35
N ASP A 10 2.62 5.17 7.47
CA ASP A 10 3.52 5.32 6.31
C ASP A 10 3.62 4.00 5.53
N ILE A 11 3.72 2.86 6.25
CA ILE A 11 3.81 1.52 5.64
C ILE A 11 2.52 1.18 4.89
N PHE A 12 1.35 1.46 5.47
CA PHE A 12 0.07 1.23 4.80
C PHE A 12 0.01 1.94 3.45
N LEU A 13 0.41 3.22 3.41
CA LEU A 13 0.40 4.00 2.17
C LEU A 13 1.37 3.43 1.13
N ILE A 14 2.58 3.02 1.55
CA ILE A 14 3.57 2.45 0.63
C ILE A 14 3.06 1.14 0.02
N LEU A 15 2.49 0.26 0.85
CA LEU A 15 1.90 -1.00 0.40
C LEU A 15 0.73 -0.77 -0.55
N GLU A 16 -0.13 0.20 -0.25
CA GLU A 16 -1.23 0.57 -1.15
C GLU A 16 -0.72 1.13 -2.48
N THR A 17 0.32 1.96 -2.44
CA THR A 17 0.93 2.56 -3.65
C THR A 17 1.43 1.50 -4.63
N VAL A 18 2.02 0.42 -4.10
CA VAL A 18 2.51 -0.67 -4.96
C VAL A 18 1.40 -1.63 -5.37
N GLY A 19 0.20 -1.55 -4.79
CA GLY A 19 -0.92 -2.46 -5.05
C GLY A 19 -0.77 -3.79 -4.31
N ALA A 20 -0.17 -3.77 -3.12
CA ALA A 20 -0.06 -4.95 -2.28
C ALA A 20 -1.44 -5.47 -1.86
N GLN A 21 -1.49 -6.73 -1.47
CA GLN A 21 -2.68 -7.35 -0.91
C GLN A 21 -2.33 -8.09 0.39
N LEU A 22 -3.33 -8.40 1.20
CA LEU A 22 -3.20 -9.09 2.47
C LEU A 22 -3.94 -10.41 2.40
N THR A 23 -3.35 -11.47 2.95
CA THR A 23 -4.14 -12.65 3.30
C THR A 23 -4.59 -12.56 4.75
N ILE A 24 -5.89 -12.76 4.96
CA ILE A 24 -6.51 -12.71 6.28
C ILE A 24 -7.26 -14.01 6.50
N ARG A 25 -7.21 -14.52 7.73
CA ARG A 25 -7.93 -15.73 8.13
C ARG A 25 -8.62 -15.54 9.47
N GLY A 26 -9.93 -15.80 9.51
CA GLY A 26 -10.70 -16.07 10.72
C GLY A 26 -10.67 -17.56 11.09
N GLY A 27 -11.02 -17.90 12.34
CA GLY A 27 -10.87 -19.25 12.90
C GLY A 27 -11.18 -20.42 11.93
N SER A 28 -12.43 -20.51 11.46
CA SER A 28 -12.88 -21.52 10.49
C SER A 28 -13.05 -20.98 9.06
N GLU A 29 -12.69 -19.73 8.81
CA GLU A 29 -12.83 -19.10 7.51
C GLU A 29 -11.70 -19.55 6.56
N SER A 30 -12.00 -19.57 5.26
CA SER A 30 -10.98 -19.75 4.24
C SER A 30 -10.02 -18.56 4.24
N VAL A 31 -8.78 -18.81 3.82
CA VAL A 31 -7.82 -17.73 3.60
C VAL A 31 -8.28 -16.93 2.38
N ALA A 32 -8.50 -15.64 2.55
CA ALA A 32 -8.90 -14.74 1.48
C ALA A 32 -7.88 -13.61 1.30
N LEU A 33 -7.75 -13.16 0.05
CA LEU A 33 -6.89 -12.06 -0.37
C LEU A 33 -7.70 -10.77 -0.43
N PHE A 34 -7.17 -9.71 0.18
CA PHE A 34 -7.82 -8.40 0.23
C PHE A 34 -6.84 -7.30 -0.14
N SER A 35 -7.28 -6.33 -0.93
CA SER A 35 -6.56 -5.07 -1.10
C SER A 35 -6.51 -4.28 0.23
N LEU A 36 -5.60 -3.31 0.33
CA LEU A 36 -5.51 -2.49 1.55
C LEU A 36 -6.78 -1.66 1.81
N PRO A 37 -7.51 -1.11 0.81
CA PRO A 37 -8.79 -0.44 1.01
C PRO A 37 -9.88 -1.40 1.46
N GLU A 38 -9.98 -2.59 0.88
CA GLU A 38 -10.95 -3.61 1.34
C GLU A 38 -10.64 -4.00 2.78
N TYR A 39 -9.36 -4.20 3.11
CA TYR A 39 -8.94 -4.42 4.48
C TYR A 39 -9.48 -3.33 5.42
N LEU A 40 -9.56 -2.05 4.98
CA LEU A 40 -10.14 -0.96 5.79
C LEU A 40 -11.54 -1.23 6.32
N GLU A 41 -12.34 -1.99 5.59
CA GLU A 41 -13.74 -2.28 5.92
C GLU A 41 -13.94 -3.63 6.64
N ILE A 42 -12.91 -4.49 6.70
CA ILE A 42 -13.03 -5.81 7.33
C ILE A 42 -13.08 -5.70 8.84
N ASP A 43 -14.08 -6.31 9.48
CA ASP A 43 -14.04 -6.55 10.92
C ASP A 43 -12.99 -7.63 11.25
N MET A 44 -11.93 -7.21 11.93
CA MET A 44 -10.81 -8.05 12.33
C MET A 44 -11.06 -8.84 13.63
N TYR A 45 -12.27 -8.79 14.21
CA TYR A 45 -12.59 -9.59 15.38
C TYR A 45 -12.37 -11.08 15.10
N LYS A 46 -11.48 -11.70 15.90
CA LYS A 46 -11.03 -13.11 15.75
C LYS A 46 -10.43 -13.45 14.37
N LYS A 47 -9.87 -12.46 13.67
CA LYS A 47 -9.13 -12.66 12.41
C LYS A 47 -7.67 -12.24 12.55
N VAL A 48 -6.80 -12.87 11.77
CA VAL A 48 -5.35 -12.63 11.77
C VAL A 48 -4.87 -12.36 10.35
N ILE A 49 -4.00 -11.35 10.19
CA ILE A 49 -3.27 -11.12 8.94
C ILE A 49 -2.13 -12.14 8.88
N LEU A 50 -2.12 -12.96 7.83
CA LEU A 50 -1.13 -14.03 7.67
C LEU A 50 0.09 -13.55 6.87
N GLN A 51 -0.13 -12.86 5.75
CA GLN A 51 0.96 -12.35 4.93
C GLN A 51 0.56 -11.11 4.13
N ILE A 52 1.59 -10.41 3.63
CA ILE A 52 1.48 -9.34 2.65
C ILE A 52 1.99 -9.89 1.31
N VAL A 53 1.17 -9.80 0.27
CA VAL A 53 1.49 -10.22 -1.08
C VAL A 53 1.82 -8.99 -1.90
N LEU A 54 3.04 -8.92 -2.44
CA LEU A 54 3.47 -7.85 -3.32
C LEU A 54 3.24 -8.27 -4.79
N PRO A 55 2.66 -7.39 -5.63
CA PRO A 55 2.53 -7.69 -7.05
C PRO A 55 3.91 -7.67 -7.73
N PRO A 56 4.10 -8.48 -8.79
CA PRO A 56 5.29 -8.37 -9.62
C PRO A 56 5.28 -7.01 -10.33
N LEU A 57 6.33 -6.22 -10.11
CA LEU A 57 6.52 -4.93 -10.76
C LEU A 57 7.81 -4.98 -11.58
N ASP A 58 7.68 -4.81 -12.89
CA ASP A 58 8.82 -4.72 -13.80
C ASP A 58 9.55 -3.39 -13.59
N SER A 59 10.85 -3.46 -13.34
CA SER A 59 11.72 -2.31 -13.08
C SER A 59 11.92 -1.40 -14.29
N ASP A 60 11.77 -1.91 -15.51
CA ASP A 60 11.92 -1.12 -16.73
C ASP A 60 10.70 -0.24 -16.98
N THR A 61 9.52 -0.68 -16.51
CA THR A 61 8.24 -0.02 -16.80
C THR A 61 7.62 0.65 -15.57
N ASN A 62 7.83 0.13 -14.37
CA ASN A 62 7.25 0.70 -13.16
C ASN A 62 8.23 1.65 -12.47
N ILE A 63 7.72 2.83 -12.10
CA ILE A 63 8.42 3.80 -11.26
C ILE A 63 7.54 4.04 -10.04
N VAL A 64 8.11 3.78 -8.86
CA VAL A 64 7.47 4.06 -7.58
C VAL A 64 8.27 5.15 -6.86
N LYS A 65 7.58 6.20 -6.42
CA LYS A 65 8.15 7.30 -5.63
C LYS A 65 7.25 7.58 -4.45
N THR A 66 7.84 7.74 -3.27
CA THR A 66 7.12 8.00 -2.03
C THR A 66 7.70 9.25 -1.37
N TYR A 67 6.82 10.02 -0.73
CA TYR A 67 7.15 11.31 -0.13
C TYR A 67 6.55 11.38 1.26
N LYS A 68 7.35 11.87 2.21
CA LYS A 68 6.93 12.16 3.57
C LYS A 68 7.30 13.60 3.89
N ILE A 69 6.29 14.46 3.97
CA ILE A 69 6.46 15.86 4.35
C ILE A 69 6.27 15.96 5.86
N ALA A 70 7.33 16.33 6.58
CA ALA A 70 7.35 16.36 8.04
C ALA A 70 8.18 17.55 8.56
N PRO A 71 7.93 18.03 9.79
CA PRO A 71 8.67 19.18 10.36
C PRO A 71 10.15 18.91 10.62
N ARG A 72 10.54 17.63 10.71
CA ARG A 72 11.92 17.20 10.91
C ARG A 72 12.23 16.08 9.93
N ALA A 73 13.50 15.96 9.57
CA ALA A 73 13.97 14.93 8.65
C ALA A 73 13.73 13.50 9.16
N GLN A 74 13.65 13.31 10.48
CA GLN A 74 13.49 12.01 11.12
C GLN A 74 12.60 12.07 12.36
N ASN A 75 12.08 10.91 12.78
CA ASN A 75 11.25 10.70 13.97
C ASN A 75 10.18 11.80 14.18
N ALA A 76 9.48 12.12 13.09
CA ALA A 76 8.42 13.09 13.08
C ALA A 76 7.19 12.51 12.39
N LEU A 77 6.02 12.89 12.90
CA LEU A 77 4.76 12.61 12.26
C LEU A 77 4.68 13.42 10.96
N ALA A 78 4.22 12.77 9.88
CA ALA A 78 4.03 13.45 8.62
C ALA A 78 2.87 14.44 8.70
N TYR A 79 3.03 15.61 8.09
CA TYR A 79 1.92 16.47 7.69
C TYR A 79 1.15 15.83 6.55
N VAL A 80 1.87 15.35 5.53
CA VAL A 80 1.34 14.67 4.36
C VAL A 80 2.29 13.55 3.98
N ASN A 81 1.71 12.40 3.65
CA ASN A 81 2.42 11.30 2.99
C ASN A 81 1.79 11.12 1.61
N ALA A 82 2.62 10.86 0.60
CA ALA A 82 2.18 10.55 -0.74
C ALA A 82 2.97 9.39 -1.31
N GLY A 83 2.32 8.58 -2.14
CA GLY A 83 2.97 7.55 -2.91
C GLY A 83 2.42 7.59 -4.33
N PHE A 84 3.32 7.46 -5.29
CA PHE A 84 3.02 7.51 -6.71
C PHE A 84 3.63 6.29 -7.39
N ARG A 85 2.81 5.63 -8.19
CA ARG A 85 3.23 4.53 -9.06
C ARG A 85 2.83 4.88 -10.49
N PHE A 86 3.80 4.86 -11.39
CA PHE A 86 3.60 5.10 -12.82
C PHE A 86 4.12 3.93 -13.64
N ASN A 87 3.36 3.55 -14.67
CA ASN A 87 3.79 2.60 -15.69
C ASN A 87 4.18 3.36 -16.95
N VAL A 88 5.48 3.46 -17.23
CA VAL A 88 6.07 4.31 -18.25
C VAL A 88 7.14 3.58 -19.05
N ASP A 89 7.29 3.93 -20.33
CA ASP A 89 8.36 3.44 -21.17
C ASP A 89 9.63 4.26 -20.90
N ARG A 90 10.54 3.74 -20.08
CA ARG A 90 11.80 4.43 -19.78
C ARG A 90 12.69 4.63 -21.01
N LYS A 91 12.56 3.77 -22.03
CA LYS A 91 13.39 3.82 -23.25
C LYS A 91 12.83 4.83 -24.26
N ASN A 92 11.53 5.08 -24.23
CA ASN A 92 10.83 6.00 -25.13
C ASN A 92 10.39 7.28 -24.43
N GLY A 93 11.29 7.90 -23.65
CA GLY A 93 11.06 9.21 -23.04
C GLY A 93 9.97 9.25 -21.97
N PHE A 94 9.80 8.17 -21.20
CA PHE A 94 8.84 8.05 -20.09
C PHE A 94 7.37 8.19 -20.49
N LYS A 95 7.01 7.80 -21.73
CA LYS A 95 5.61 7.76 -22.16
C LYS A 95 4.81 6.79 -21.29
N VAL A 96 3.63 7.20 -20.83
CA VAL A 96 2.74 6.34 -20.02
C VAL A 96 2.24 5.19 -20.89
N MET A 97 2.47 3.93 -20.46
CA MET A 97 2.17 2.76 -21.29
C MET A 97 0.78 2.16 -21.04
N LYS A 98 0.22 2.28 -19.84
CA LYS A 98 -1.19 1.97 -19.50
C LYS A 98 -1.48 2.30 -18.02
N GLN A 99 -2.74 2.60 -17.70
CA GLN A 99 -3.28 2.68 -16.33
C GLN A 99 -3.85 1.33 -15.92
#